data_AF-A0A7X6Z2T0-F1
#
_entry.id   AF-A0A7X6Z2T0-F1
#
_cell.length_a   1.000
_cell.length_b   1.000
_cell.length_c   1.000
_cell.angle_alpha   90.00
_cell.angle_beta   90.00
_cell.angle_gamma   90.00
#
_symmetry.space_group_name_H-M   'P 1'
#
loop_
_entity.id
_entity.type
_entity.pdbx_description
1 polymer ?
#
loop_
_entity_poly.entity_id
_entity_poly.type
_entity_poly.pdbx_seq_one_letter_code
_entity_poly.pdbx_strand_id
1 'polypeptide(L)'
;MDTDDCTSEDKENFLNKEMFRGHWLFEYIWPIHNTMNLEDVLKKSEINYPGSKKRNYSSIFVQRGCTQKDSIKSIIEKLSKYNQKTNMHEVFQYCLDK
;
A
#
# COMPACT_ATOMS: atom_id res chain seq x y z
N MET A 1 0.92 0.55 7.92
CA MET A 1 1.95 1.18 8.76
C MET A 1 3.10 1.57 7.88
N ASP A 2 3.54 2.82 7.94
CA ASP A 2 4.81 3.22 7.32
C ASP A 2 5.94 2.70 8.22
N THR A 3 6.84 1.87 7.67
CA THR A 3 7.86 1.17 8.49
C THR A 3 9.22 1.86 8.43
N ASP A 4 9.29 3.11 7.99
CA ASP A 4 10.52 3.90 7.94
C ASP A 4 10.96 4.39 9.32
N ASP A 5 10.01 4.72 10.20
CA ASP A 5 10.26 5.16 11.58
C ASP A 5 10.02 4.06 12.63
N CYS A 6 9.82 2.80 12.22
CA CYS A 6 9.48 1.69 13.11
C CYS A 6 10.67 0.81 13.48
N THR A 7 10.68 0.29 14.71
CA THR A 7 11.64 -0.75 15.10
C THR A 7 11.34 -2.08 14.39
N SER A 8 12.32 -2.97 14.33
CA SER A 8 12.11 -4.32 13.78
C SER A 8 11.02 -5.09 14.55
N GLU A 9 10.97 -4.91 15.87
CA GLU A 9 9.98 -5.52 16.75
C GLU A 9 8.58 -4.97 16.49
N ASP A 10 8.43 -3.64 16.36
CA ASP A 10 7.15 -3.02 16.04
C ASP A 10 6.61 -3.50 14.69
N LYS A 11 7.50 -3.61 13.71
CA LYS A 11 7.14 -4.10 12.38
C LYS A 11 6.66 -5.55 12.43
N GLU A 12 7.36 -6.42 13.16
CA GLU A 12 6.97 -7.81 13.32
C GLU A 12 5.62 -7.94 14.05
N ASN A 13 5.45 -7.21 15.15
CA ASN A 13 4.22 -7.17 15.94
C ASN A 13 3.01 -6.60 15.15
N PHE A 14 3.25 -5.70 14.20
CA PHE A 14 2.21 -5.22 13.30
C PHE A 14 1.82 -6.29 12.27
N LEU A 15 2.81 -6.95 11.66
CA LEU A 15 2.61 -7.95 10.61
C LEU A 15 1.95 -9.23 11.13
N ASN A 16 2.36 -9.72 12.29
CA ASN A 16 1.76 -10.90 12.95
C ASN A 16 0.45 -10.57 13.69
N LYS A 17 -0.01 -9.31 13.63
CA LYS A 17 -1.20 -8.76 14.30
C LYS A 17 -1.12 -8.70 15.83
N GLU A 18 0.01 -9.02 16.46
CA GLU A 18 0.16 -9.00 17.92
C GLU A 18 -0.13 -7.62 18.53
N MET A 19 0.17 -6.53 17.83
CA MET A 19 -0.21 -5.17 18.24
C MET A 19 -1.72 -4.98 18.43
N PHE A 20 -2.54 -5.79 17.77
CA PHE A 20 -4.00 -5.69 17.81
C PHE A 20 -4.63 -6.71 18.77
N ARG A 21 -3.83 -7.50 19.49
CA ARG A 21 -4.32 -8.51 20.42
C ARG A 21 -5.29 -7.88 21.43
N GLY A 22 -6.48 -8.47 21.57
CA GLY A 22 -7.54 -7.97 22.44
C GLY A 22 -8.42 -6.87 21.85
N HIS A 23 -8.14 -6.40 20.63
CA HIS A 23 -9.02 -5.49 19.91
C HIS A 23 -10.26 -6.23 19.40
N TRP A 24 -11.45 -5.66 19.63
CA TRP A 24 -12.74 -6.20 19.17
C TRP A 24 -12.84 -6.51 17.66
N LEU A 25 -12.05 -5.82 16.83
CA LEU A 25 -11.98 -6.05 15.38
C LEU A 25 -10.78 -6.89 14.94
N PHE A 26 -10.09 -7.59 15.86
CA PHE A 26 -8.86 -8.33 15.57
C PHE A 26 -8.98 -9.23 14.33
N GLU A 27 -10.06 -9.99 14.22
CA GLU A 27 -10.33 -10.90 13.09
C GLU A 27 -10.46 -10.15 11.74
N TYR A 28 -10.87 -8.88 11.77
CA TYR A 28 -11.08 -8.05 10.59
C TYR A 28 -9.87 -7.17 10.24
N ILE A 29 -8.90 -7.04 11.15
CA ILE A 29 -7.71 -6.24 10.90
C ILE A 29 -6.77 -7.02 9.98
N TRP A 30 -6.47 -6.43 8.84
CA TRP A 30 -5.47 -6.93 7.90
C TRP A 30 -4.32 -5.91 7.80
N PRO A 31 -3.12 -6.23 8.32
CA PRO A 31 -1.98 -5.34 8.29
C PRO A 31 -1.57 -4.99 6.85
N ILE A 32 -1.47 -3.69 6.54
CA ILE A 32 -0.94 -3.18 5.27
C ILE A 32 0.43 -2.58 5.51
N HIS A 33 1.44 -3.01 4.76
CA HIS A 33 2.83 -2.62 5.01
C HIS A 33 3.57 -2.17 3.75
N ASN A 34 4.62 -1.37 3.98
CA ASN A 34 5.63 -0.96 3.01
C ASN A 34 6.99 -1.26 3.63
N THR A 35 7.95 -1.87 2.92
CA THR A 35 9.19 -2.35 3.58
C THR A 35 10.14 -1.25 4.04
N MET A 36 10.04 -0.06 3.41
CA MET A 36 10.75 1.17 3.77
C MET A 36 9.70 2.27 3.94
N ASN A 37 9.38 2.96 2.86
CA ASN A 37 8.33 3.96 2.78
C ASN A 37 7.53 3.78 1.49
N LEU A 38 6.47 4.55 1.36
CA LEU A 38 5.59 4.53 0.19
C LEU A 38 6.34 4.92 -1.09
N GLU A 39 7.24 5.91 -1.01
CA GLU A 39 7.97 6.46 -2.16
C GLU A 39 8.91 5.44 -2.80
N ASP A 40 9.61 4.64 -1.99
CA ASP A 40 10.48 3.56 -2.45
C ASP A 40 9.68 2.45 -3.13
N VAL A 41 8.51 2.09 -2.57
CA VAL A 41 7.59 1.13 -3.17
C VAL A 41 7.08 1.62 -4.52
N LEU A 42 6.63 2.88 -4.61
CA LEU A 42 6.14 3.49 -5.84
C LEU A 42 7.25 3.55 -6.90
N LYS A 43 8.46 3.99 -6.53
CA LYS A 43 9.62 4.07 -7.42
C LYS A 43 10.00 2.70 -7.97
N LYS A 44 10.09 1.69 -7.10
CA LYS A 44 10.42 0.31 -7.49
C LYS A 44 9.35 -0.32 -8.37
N SER A 45 8.09 0.05 -8.15
CA SER A 45 6.95 -0.44 -8.95
C SER A 45 6.75 0.35 -10.25
N GLU A 46 7.69 1.23 -10.63
CA GLU A 46 7.60 2.07 -11.82
C GLU A 46 6.30 2.92 -11.87
N ILE A 47 5.86 3.37 -10.69
CA ILE A 47 4.73 4.28 -10.53
C ILE A 47 5.29 5.69 -10.35
N ASN A 48 5.07 6.52 -11.37
CA ASN A 48 5.47 7.91 -11.33
C ASN A 48 4.64 8.67 -10.28
N TYR A 49 5.32 9.28 -9.32
CA TYR A 49 4.70 10.19 -8.37
C TYR A 49 5.34 11.59 -8.48
N PRO A 50 4.55 12.65 -8.27
CA PRO A 50 4.96 14.06 -8.49
C PRO A 50 5.94 14.65 -7.45
N GLY A 51 6.77 13.81 -6.82
CA GLY A 51 7.78 14.22 -5.85
C GLY A 51 7.25 14.56 -4.45
N SER A 52 8.08 15.23 -3.64
CA SER A 52 7.91 15.45 -2.19
C SER A 52 6.66 16.22 -1.74
N LYS A 53 5.87 16.75 -2.68
CA LYS A 53 4.61 17.44 -2.37
C LYS A 53 3.48 16.42 -2.21
N LYS A 54 3.27 15.96 -0.97
CA LYS A 54 2.19 15.05 -0.56
C LYS A 54 0.81 15.40 -1.14
N ARG A 55 0.52 16.69 -1.31
CA ARG A 55 -0.73 17.21 -1.92
C ARG A 55 -1.06 16.65 -3.31
N ASN A 56 -0.05 16.16 -4.04
CA ASN A 56 -0.21 15.68 -5.41
C ASN A 56 -0.37 14.15 -5.51
N TYR A 57 -0.44 13.40 -4.40
CA TYR A 57 -0.49 11.93 -4.44
C TYR A 57 -1.76 11.39 -5.10
N SER A 58 -2.85 12.16 -5.07
CA SER A 58 -4.08 11.83 -5.81
C SER A 58 -3.84 11.65 -7.31
N SER A 59 -2.84 12.32 -7.91
CA SER A 59 -2.53 12.15 -9.33
C SER A 59 -1.91 10.80 -9.66
N ILE A 60 -1.41 10.06 -8.68
CA ILE A 60 -0.88 8.69 -8.88
C ILE A 60 -2.02 7.77 -9.33
N PHE A 61 -3.20 7.94 -8.72
CA PHE A 61 -4.37 7.08 -8.92
C PHE A 61 -5.22 7.46 -10.14
N VAL A 62 -4.89 8.56 -10.82
CA VAL A 62 -5.64 9.07 -11.96
C VAL A 62 -4.70 9.25 -13.15
N GLN A 63 -4.67 8.25 -14.03
CA GLN A 63 -3.92 8.35 -15.28
C GLN A 63 -4.70 9.16 -16.32
N ARG A 64 -4.02 10.09 -17.00
CA ARG A 64 -4.66 10.92 -18.04
C ARG A 64 -5.14 10.04 -19.20
N GLY A 65 -6.39 10.23 -19.61
CA GLY A 65 -6.98 9.50 -20.74
C GLY A 65 -7.51 8.10 -20.41
N CYS A 66 -7.45 7.68 -19.14
CA CYS A 66 -8.00 6.40 -18.67
C CYS A 66 -9.17 6.62 -17.73
N THR A 67 -10.05 5.61 -17.60
CA THR A 67 -11.02 5.61 -16.50
C THR A 67 -10.30 5.44 -15.17
N GLN A 68 -10.94 5.84 -14.06
CA GLN A 68 -10.38 5.62 -12.72
C GLN A 68 -10.18 4.13 -12.45
N LYS A 69 -11.12 3.27 -12.89
CA LYS A 69 -11.04 1.82 -12.71
C LYS A 69 -9.83 1.22 -13.43
N ASP A 70 -9.58 1.64 -14.67
CA ASP A 70 -8.43 1.14 -15.45
C ASP A 70 -7.10 1.65 -14.87
N SER A 71 -7.07 2.90 -14.39
CA SER A 71 -5.90 3.46 -13.71
C SER A 71 -5.54 2.63 -12.47
N ILE A 72 -6.53 2.27 -11.65
CA ILE A 72 -6.33 1.46 -10.45
C ILE A 72 -5.90 0.03 -10.81
N LYS A 73 -6.49 -0.59 -11.84
CA LYS A 73 -6.06 -1.92 -12.31
C LYS A 73 -4.59 -1.95 -12.73
N SER A 74 -4.14 -0.95 -13.48
CA SER A 74 -2.73 -0.81 -13.87
C SER A 74 -1.81 -0.69 -12.64
N ILE A 75 -2.24 0.03 -11.61
CA ILE A 75 -1.50 0.16 -10.34
C ILE A 75 -1.46 -1.19 -9.61
N ILE A 76 -2.57 -1.92 -9.54
CA ILE A 76 -2.63 -3.27 -8.93
C ILE A 76 -1.64 -4.21 -9.61
N GLU A 77 -1.63 -4.25 -10.96
CA GLU A 77 -0.70 -5.08 -11.73
C GLU A 77 0.76 -4.73 -11.49
N LYS A 78 1.07 -3.44 -11.29
CA LYS A 78 2.43 -3.00 -10.96
C LYS A 78 2.81 -3.40 -9.55
N LEU A 79 1.94 -3.17 -8.56
CA LEU A 79 2.21 -3.46 -7.16
C LEU A 79 2.25 -4.97 -6.86
N SER A 80 1.45 -5.79 -7.55
CA SER A 80 1.43 -7.24 -7.35
C SER A 80 2.75 -7.91 -7.74
N LYS A 81 3.50 -7.33 -8.69
CA LYS A 81 4.87 -7.77 -9.05
C LYS A 81 5.91 -7.48 -7.96
N TYR A 82 5.56 -6.68 -6.96
CA TYR A 82 6.42 -6.31 -5.83
C TYR A 82 5.78 -6.69 -4.48
N ASN A 83 5.04 -7.80 -4.44
CA ASN A 83 4.34 -8.29 -3.25
C ASN A 83 5.26 -8.54 -2.03
N GLN A 84 6.54 -8.83 -2.25
CA GLN A 84 7.57 -8.98 -1.23
C GLN A 84 7.90 -7.65 -0.52
N LYS A 85 7.47 -6.51 -1.09
CA LYS A 85 7.72 -5.17 -0.53
C LYS A 85 6.48 -4.51 0.04
N THR A 86 5.31 -4.81 -0.50
CA THR A 86 4.02 -4.26 -0.08
C THR A 86 2.88 -5.21 -0.40
N ASN A 87 1.85 -5.20 0.43
CA ASN A 87 0.59 -5.88 0.17
C ASN A 87 -0.56 -4.90 -0.18
N MET A 88 -0.26 -3.63 -0.50
CA MET A 88 -1.28 -2.63 -0.87
C MET A 88 -2.17 -3.05 -2.05
N HIS A 89 -1.66 -3.89 -2.96
CA HIS A 89 -2.42 -4.41 -4.09
C HIS A 89 -3.67 -5.20 -3.64
N GLU A 90 -3.61 -5.88 -2.48
CA GLU A 90 -4.73 -6.64 -1.92
C GLU A 90 -5.92 -5.74 -1.56
N VAL A 91 -5.63 -4.55 -1.02
CA VAL A 91 -6.64 -3.57 -0.64
C VAL A 91 -7.33 -2.99 -1.86
N PHE A 92 -6.55 -2.61 -2.87
CA PHE A 92 -7.10 -2.07 -4.11
C PHE A 92 -7.93 -3.12 -4.85
N GLN A 93 -7.48 -4.38 -4.86
CA GLN A 93 -8.24 -5.49 -5.42
C GLN A 93 -9.56 -5.66 -4.68
N TYR A 94 -9.53 -5.72 -3.35
CA TYR A 94 -10.73 -5.82 -2.51
C TYR A 94 -11.73 -4.68 -2.75
N CYS A 95 -11.24 -3.45 -2.93
CA CYS A 95 -12.08 -2.29 -3.23
C CYS A 95 -12.70 -2.31 -4.64
N LEU A 96 -12.09 -3.02 -5.61
CA LEU A 96 -12.61 -3.11 -6.98
C LEU A 96 -13.59 -4.28 -7.18
N ASP A 97 -13.47 -5.32 -6.37
CA ASP A 97 -14.31 -6.52 -6.43
C ASP A 97 -15.66 -6.36 -5.70
N LYS A 98 -15.84 -5.24 -4.98
CA LYS A 98 -17.10 -4.83 -4.35
C LYS A 98 -17.84 -3.78 -5.17
#